data_AF-A0A0C9TE59-F1
#
_entry.id   AF-A0A0C9TE59-F1
#
_cell.length_a   1.000
_cell.length_b   1.000
_cell.length_c   1.000
_cell.angle_alpha   90.00
_cell.angle_beta   90.00
_cell.angle_gamma   90.00
#
_symmetry.space_group_name_H-M   'P 1'
#
loop_
_entity.id
_entity.type
_entity.pdbx_description
1 polymer ?
#
loop_
_entity_poly.entity_id
_entity_poly.type
_entity_poly.pdbx_seq_one_letter_code
_entity_poly.pdbx_strand_id
1 'polypeptide(L)'
;MAFYKDKRDEGVQYPQYFEPFPEAGMALILTVIEACIDEWSSGEQCDIPFNEPIYKPIYQFHLSQLRKFGEYTKDHAILPKLLKRLNDSGRCLLP
;
A
#
# COMPACT_ATOMS: atom_id res chain seq x y z
N MET A 1 -5.43 7.57 9.61
CA MET A 1 -4.76 7.75 8.30
C MET A 1 -5.84 7.72 7.24
N ALA A 2 -6.12 8.85 6.59
CA ALA A 2 -7.08 8.89 5.48
C ALA A 2 -6.31 8.65 4.18
N PHE A 3 -6.63 7.57 3.47
CA PHE A 3 -6.04 7.29 2.15
C PHE A 3 -6.60 8.18 1.05
N TYR A 4 -7.83 8.66 1.27
CA TYR A 4 -8.48 9.61 0.39
C TYR A 4 -8.58 10.96 1.11
N LYS A 5 -8.12 12.00 0.43
CA LYS A 5 -8.14 13.38 0.92
C LYS A 5 -9.55 13.92 0.98
N ASP A 6 -10.35 13.72 -0.07
CA ASP A 6 -11.74 14.12 -0.12
C ASP A 6 -12.54 13.30 -1.14
N LYS A 7 -13.85 13.59 -1.26
CA LYS A 7 -14.76 12.84 -2.12
C LYS A 7 -14.37 12.87 -3.60
N ARG A 8 -13.53 13.82 -4.04
CA ARG A 8 -13.10 13.99 -5.43
C ARG A 8 -11.92 13.11 -5.80
N ASP A 9 -11.28 12.46 -4.83
CA ASP A 9 -10.20 11.53 -5.12
C ASP A 9 -10.72 10.38 -6.01
N GLU A 10 -9.89 9.97 -6.98
CA GLU A 10 -10.27 8.96 -7.97
C GLU A 10 -10.69 7.65 -7.31
N GLY A 11 -10.00 7.24 -6.25
CA GLY A 11 -10.38 6.04 -5.51
C GLY A 11 -11.76 6.14 -4.85
N VAL A 12 -12.23 7.36 -4.56
CA VAL A 12 -13.60 7.58 -4.08
C VAL A 12 -14.61 7.61 -5.23
N GLN A 13 -14.27 8.29 -6.32
CA GLN A 13 -15.14 8.46 -7.50
C GLN A 13 -15.34 7.18 -8.30
N TYR A 14 -14.36 6.28 -8.31
CA TYR A 14 -14.37 5.06 -9.11
C TYR A 14 -14.23 3.79 -8.24
N PRO A 15 -15.16 3.51 -7.31
CA PRO A 15 -15.06 2.39 -6.38
C PRO A 15 -14.88 1.03 -7.08
N GLN A 16 -15.38 0.85 -8.31
CA GLN A 16 -15.21 -0.36 -9.09
C GLN A 16 -13.74 -0.76 -9.37
N TYR A 17 -12.80 0.19 -9.30
CA TYR A 17 -11.37 -0.08 -9.51
C TYR A 17 -10.56 -0.08 -8.20
N PHE A 18 -11.13 0.44 -7.11
CA PHE A 18 -10.41 0.71 -5.87
C PHE A 18 -11.05 0.06 -4.62
N GLU A 19 -12.09 -0.75 -4.80
CA GLU A 19 -12.76 -1.49 -3.72
C GLU A 19 -12.74 -3.03 -3.96
N PRO A 20 -12.15 -3.83 -3.04
CA PRO A 20 -11.38 -3.40 -1.87
C PRO A 20 -10.09 -2.68 -2.29
N PHE A 21 -9.34 -2.13 -1.32
CA PHE A 21 -8.13 -1.37 -1.61
C PHE A 21 -7.18 -2.17 -2.51
N PRO A 22 -6.61 -1.60 -3.59
CA PRO A 22 -5.83 -2.37 -4.56
C PRO A 22 -4.57 -2.99 -3.95
N GLU A 23 -4.27 -4.25 -4.31
CA GLU A 23 -3.00 -4.91 -3.95
C GLU A 23 -1.78 -4.09 -4.40
N ALA A 24 -1.86 -3.49 -5.59
CA ALA A 24 -0.82 -2.60 -6.11
C ALA A 24 -0.61 -1.38 -5.19
N GLY A 25 -1.68 -0.80 -4.66
CA GLY A 25 -1.60 0.29 -3.69
C GLY A 25 -0.94 -0.17 -2.39
N MET A 26 -1.27 -1.38 -1.91
CA MET A 26 -0.66 -1.94 -0.70
C MET A 26 0.83 -2.21 -0.89
N ALA A 27 1.23 -2.77 -2.03
CA ALA A 27 2.63 -2.97 -2.38
C ALA A 27 3.39 -1.63 -2.46
N LEU A 28 2.76 -0.58 -2.99
CA LEU A 28 3.37 0.76 -3.01
C LEU A 28 3.58 1.31 -1.59
N ILE A 29 2.60 1.16 -0.69
CA ILE A 29 2.75 1.55 0.72
C ILE A 29 3.90 0.81 1.38
N LEU A 30 4.01 -0.50 1.18
CA LEU A 30 5.13 -1.31 1.70
C LEU A 30 6.48 -0.81 1.15
N THR A 31 6.52 -0.43 -0.12
CA THR A 31 7.73 0.13 -0.76
C THR A 31 8.12 1.47 -0.16
N VAL A 32 7.15 2.34 0.12
CA VAL A 32 7.40 3.63 0.81
C VAL A 32 7.90 3.39 2.23
N ILE A 33 7.33 2.42 2.95
CA ILE A 33 7.81 2.06 4.29
C ILE A 33 9.25 1.57 4.24
N GLU A 34 9.61 0.72 3.27
CA GLU A 34 11.00 0.28 3.08
C GLU A 34 11.93 1.46 2.76
N ALA A 35 11.51 2.39 1.90
CA ALA A 35 12.27 3.59 1.61
C ALA A 35 12.52 4.44 2.87
N CYS A 36 11.49 4.64 3.69
CA CYS A 36 11.64 5.34 4.97
C CYS A 36 12.56 4.59 5.94
N ILE A 37 12.67 3.27 5.86
CA ILE A 37 13.63 2.49 6.67
C ILE A 37 15.04 2.66 6.13
N ASP A 38 15.21 2.65 4.80
CA ASP A 38 16.50 2.82 4.14
C ASP A 38 17.15 4.16 4.48
N GLU A 39 16.35 5.23 4.63
CA GLU A 39 16.81 6.55 5.07
C GLU A 39 17.62 6.48 6.38
N TRP A 40 17.32 5.51 7.25
CA TRP A 40 17.97 5.35 8.55
C TRP A 40 18.99 4.21 8.60
N SER A 41 19.27 3.56 7.47
CA SER A 41 20.13 2.37 7.41
C SER A 41 21.56 2.59 7.87
N SER A 42 22.07 3.82 7.79
CA SER A 42 23.43 4.20 8.23
C SER A 42 23.54 4.50 9.73
N GLY A 43 22.40 4.57 10.44
CA GLY A 43 22.32 5.07 11.83
C GLY A 43 22.07 6.57 11.93
N GLU A 44 22.13 7.31 10.83
CA GLU A 44 21.72 8.71 10.71
C GLU A 44 20.68 8.84 9.58
N GLN A 45 19.79 9.83 9.66
CA GLN A 45 18.83 10.04 8.58
C GLN A 45 19.54 10.63 7.35
N CYS A 46 19.53 9.88 6.25
CA CYS A 46 19.96 10.34 4.95
C CYS A 46 18.73 10.61 4.06
N ASP A 47 18.72 11.75 3.37
CA ASP A 47 17.68 12.07 2.39
C ASP A 47 17.88 11.19 1.15
N ILE A 48 17.11 10.09 1.07
CA ILE A 48 17.12 9.15 -0.04
C ILE A 48 15.90 9.43 -0.92
N PRO A 49 16.08 9.77 -2.21
CA PRO A 49 14.94 10.09 -3.06
C PRO A 49 14.11 8.83 -3.36
N PHE A 50 12.82 8.87 -3.01
CA PHE A 50 11.85 7.87 -3.44
C PHE A 50 11.56 8.02 -4.94
N ASN A 51 12.27 7.26 -5.77
CA ASN A 51 12.13 7.29 -7.23
C ASN A 51 12.00 5.89 -7.85
N GLU A 52 11.42 5.84 -9.07
CA GLU A 52 11.13 4.58 -9.76
C GLU A 52 12.39 3.73 -10.01
N PRO A 53 13.52 4.26 -10.53
CA PRO A 53 14.69 3.42 -10.82
C PRO A 53 15.21 2.63 -9.61
N ILE A 54 15.17 3.22 -8.41
CA ILE A 54 15.65 2.59 -7.17
C ILE A 54 14.59 1.63 -6.63
N TYR A 55 13.33 2.07 -6.53
CA TYR A 55 12.30 1.36 -5.76
C TYR A 55 11.39 0.46 -6.59
N LYS A 56 11.46 0.48 -7.94
CA LYS A 56 10.68 -0.44 -8.79
C LYS A 56 10.97 -1.92 -8.52
N PRO A 57 12.23 -2.38 -8.38
CA PRO A 57 12.52 -3.77 -8.02
C PRO A 57 11.93 -4.14 -6.65
N ILE A 58 12.00 -3.23 -5.68
CA ILE A 58 11.49 -3.40 -4.31
C ILE A 58 9.95 -3.49 -4.34
N TYR A 59 9.29 -2.62 -5.10
CA TYR A 59 7.85 -2.68 -5.33
C TYR A 59 7.42 -4.02 -5.94
N GLN A 60 8.12 -4.49 -6.98
CA GLN A 60 7.82 -5.78 -7.61
C GLN A 60 8.03 -6.94 -6.63
N PHE A 61 9.06 -6.86 -5.79
CA PHE A 61 9.30 -7.82 -4.72
C PHE A 61 8.13 -7.83 -3.73
N HIS A 62 7.74 -6.68 -3.17
CA HIS A 62 6.60 -6.57 -2.25
C HIS A 62 5.30 -7.06 -2.85
N LEU A 63 5.00 -6.70 -4.10
CA LEU A 63 3.81 -7.19 -4.79
C LEU A 63 3.81 -8.73 -4.91
N SER A 64 4.97 -9.31 -5.24
CA SER A 64 5.12 -10.76 -5.31
C SER A 64 4.93 -11.44 -3.95
N GLN A 65 5.46 -10.85 -2.88
CA GLN A 65 5.33 -11.37 -1.52
C GLN A 65 3.90 -11.22 -1.00
N LEU A 66 3.24 -10.11 -1.30
CA LEU A 66 1.84 -9.88 -0.93
C LEU A 66 0.93 -10.93 -1.56
N ARG A 67 1.13 -11.26 -2.83
CA ARG A 67 0.39 -12.33 -3.52
C ARG A 67 0.66 -13.71 -2.90
N LYS A 68 1.92 -14.05 -2.63
CA LYS A 68 2.28 -15.30 -1.94
C LYS A 68 1.65 -15.39 -0.55
N PHE A 69 1.62 -14.27 0.18
CA PHE A 69 0.96 -14.18 1.47
C PHE A 69 -0.55 -14.40 1.36
N GLY A 70 -1.20 -13.81 0.34
CA GLY A 70 -2.60 -14.05 0.03
C GLY A 70 -2.90 -15.53 -0.20
N GLU A 71 -2.08 -16.19 -1.03
CA GLU A 71 -2.21 -17.63 -1.30
C GLU A 71 -1.97 -18.49 -0.05
N TYR A 72 -0.94 -18.18 0.74
CA TYR A 72 -0.61 -18.90 1.97
C TYR A 72 -1.72 -18.77 3.04
N THR A 73 -2.42 -17.64 3.05
CA THR A 73 -3.46 -17.32 4.04
C THR A 73 -4.89 -17.43 3.50
N LYS A 74 -5.06 -18.07 2.33
CA LYS A 74 -6.34 -18.13 1.61
C LYS A 74 -7.48 -18.70 2.46
N ASP A 75 -7.21 -19.72 3.26
CA ASP A 75 -8.20 -20.40 4.10
C ASP A 75 -8.74 -19.48 5.21
N HIS A 76 -7.99 -18.43 5.55
CA HIS A 76 -8.38 -17.42 6.52
C HIS A 76 -8.80 -16.10 5.87
N ALA A 77 -8.63 -15.96 4.55
CA ALA A 77 -8.88 -14.77 3.75
C ALA A 77 -8.27 -13.50 4.36
N ILE A 78 -7.03 -13.59 4.87
CA ILE A 78 -6.40 -12.50 5.62
C ILE A 78 -6.16 -11.29 4.72
N LEU A 79 -5.54 -11.49 3.56
CA LEU A 79 -5.25 -10.40 2.63
C LEU A 79 -6.54 -9.68 2.16
N PRO A 80 -7.60 -10.37 1.68
CA PRO A 80 -8.87 -9.71 1.36
C PRO A 80 -9.48 -8.91 2.52
N LYS A 81 -9.46 -9.45 3.74
CA LYS A 81 -9.97 -8.76 4.94
C LYS A 81 -9.17 -7.51 5.26
N LEU A 82 -7.85 -7.57 5.10
CA LEU A 82 -6.95 -6.44 5.33
C LEU A 82 -7.18 -5.32 4.31
N LEU A 83 -7.25 -5.64 3.02
CA LEU A 83 -7.53 -4.67 1.94
C LEU A 83 -8.92 -4.03 2.10
N LYS A 84 -9.92 -4.82 2.51
CA LYS A 84 -11.25 -4.28 2.84
C LYS A 84 -11.18 -3.30 4.01
N ARG A 85 -10.56 -3.68 5.13
CA ARG A 85 -10.41 -2.80 6.30
C ARG A 85 -9.65 -1.51 5.97
N LEU A 86 -8.64 -1.58 5.13
CA LEU A 86 -7.91 -0.41 4.64
C LEU A 86 -8.82 0.53 3.85
N ASN A 87 -9.62 -0.01 2.92
CA ASN A 87 -10.60 0.78 2.15
C ASN A 87 -11.63 1.44 3.08
N ASP A 88 -12.22 0.68 3.98
CA ASP A 88 -13.25 1.18 4.92
C ASP A 88 -12.68 2.30 5.80
N SER A 89 -11.49 2.09 6.35
CA SER A 89 -10.80 3.08 7.20
C SER A 89 -10.41 4.34 6.42
N GLY A 90 -9.97 4.18 5.16
CA GLY A 90 -9.58 5.29 4.29
C GLY A 90 -10.75 6.19 3.89
N ARG A 91 -11.99 5.66 3.90
CA ARG A 91 -13.22 6.38 3.55
C ARG A 91 -13.98 6.95 4.75
N CYS A 92 -13.73 6.44 5.96
CA CYS A 92 -14.46 6.81 7.18
C CYS A 92 -14.31 8.30 7.57
N LEU A 93 -13.35 9.02 6.99
CA LEU A 93 -13.06 10.43 7.27
C LEU A 93 -13.51 11.38 6.15
N LEU A 94 -14.27 10.89 5.17
CA LEU A 94 -14.82 11.72 4.09
C LEU A 94 -16.06 12.48 4.61
N PRO A 95 -16.03 13.83 4.70
CA PRO A 95 -17.20 14.64 5.08
C PRO A 95 -18.27 14.59 3.99
#